data_AF-A0A0M0JTK1-F1
#
_entry.id   AF-A0A0M0JTK1-F1
#
_cell.length_a   1.000
_cell.length_b   1.000
_cell.length_c   1.000
_cell.angle_alpha   90.00
_cell.angle_beta   90.00
_cell.angle_gamma   90.00
#
_symmetry.space_group_name_H-M   'P 1'
#
loop_
_entity.id
_entity.type
_entity.pdbx_description
1 polymer ?
#
loop_
_entity_poly.entity_id
_entity_poly.type
_entity_poly.pdbx_seq_one_letter_code
_entity_poly.pdbx_strand_id
1 'polypeptide(L)'
;MALTSVALRLLQRSSRGGLLLRRRGLSAASAAPASSITSVLEKYGLPPTAAAPSANAAAVERQLCFLKVLGVPNLASAVQRDPQLLERDPRASAPHIDYLLSLGIADIGPIVGRCPQVLSCDVNDDLHRKVAILRALGVRQTGRFVENCPRFAILDVEADMRPSIEYLRSIEGLDLGKVLNELPNAVFGAGRKARLEATVNYLVEECAVPRHRLAKMLARWPALLARDLEADLKPKVAWLKSVGLTSVEHVIERNPRVLGSSLPTLQAKHAFLTTVWKRSVSELEVFPQSLTYSLAYLRKRHGFLKLHGREGKGRLHRLLRTADVLFAKKLAGVDPTLVVTPGLATKTGKDAPTGEPVVPERVPLPSSDAFYRPDIDGLRALAVGAVIVYHLDSKYLPGGFVGVDIFFVISGYVVAASLLRKPSMTASEYFAGFFARRAKRLAPALSVVVFVTAFLLAMLVPPYVPSLDEYYTSGLVALAGGANVYYCFGTHEDRATAPALFNAS
;
A
#
# COMPACT_ATOMS: atom_id res chain seq x y z
N MET A 1 -5.86 8.91 28.26
CA MET A 1 -7.22 8.35 28.10
C MET A 1 -7.64 8.11 26.63
N ALA A 2 -6.70 7.99 25.67
CA ALA A 2 -7.01 7.77 24.25
C ALA A 2 -6.58 6.38 23.71
N LEU A 3 -6.09 5.48 24.59
CA LEU A 3 -5.62 4.14 24.21
C LEU A 3 -6.67 3.04 24.44
N THR A 4 -7.75 3.33 25.17
CA THR A 4 -8.84 2.39 25.46
C THR A 4 -9.86 2.28 24.33
N SER A 5 -9.99 3.27 23.45
CA SER A 5 -11.02 3.28 22.39
C SER A 5 -10.64 2.53 21.10
N VAL A 6 -9.33 2.34 20.83
CA VAL A 6 -8.84 1.49 19.74
C VAL A 6 -8.80 0.02 20.20
N ALA A 7 -8.40 -0.23 21.45
CA ALA A 7 -8.46 -1.55 22.07
C ALA A 7 -9.91 -2.07 22.17
N LEU A 8 -10.88 -1.21 22.52
CA LEU A 8 -12.31 -1.60 22.53
C LEU A 8 -12.86 -1.84 21.11
N ARG A 9 -12.44 -1.08 20.09
CA ARG A 9 -12.87 -1.33 18.70
C ARG A 9 -12.25 -2.61 18.12
N LEU A 10 -11.05 -2.98 18.55
CA LEU A 10 -10.40 -4.24 18.17
C LEU A 10 -10.99 -5.44 18.93
N LEU A 11 -11.34 -5.27 20.21
CA LEU A 11 -12.07 -6.28 21.00
C LEU A 11 -13.53 -6.45 20.53
N GLN A 12 -14.20 -5.38 20.10
CA GLN A 12 -15.54 -5.47 19.48
C GLN A 12 -15.49 -6.05 18.06
N ARG A 13 -14.40 -5.88 17.29
CA ARG A 13 -14.16 -6.62 16.04
C ARG A 13 -13.83 -8.09 16.29
N SER A 14 -13.13 -8.44 17.37
CA SER A 14 -12.86 -9.82 17.78
C SER A 14 -14.13 -10.53 18.26
N SER A 15 -14.95 -9.86 19.09
CA SER A 15 -16.28 -10.34 19.49
C SER A 15 -17.23 -10.47 18.29
N ARG A 16 -17.16 -9.55 17.32
CA ARG A 16 -17.93 -9.64 16.07
C ARG A 16 -17.34 -10.62 15.05
N GLY A 17 -16.07 -10.98 15.08
CA GLY A 17 -15.47 -11.99 14.19
C GLY A 17 -16.00 -13.39 14.52
N GLY A 18 -15.98 -13.73 15.80
CA GLY A 18 -16.61 -14.94 16.33
C GLY A 18 -18.14 -14.94 16.21
N LEU A 19 -18.81 -13.78 16.34
CA LEU A 19 -20.26 -13.66 16.13
C LEU A 19 -20.68 -13.57 14.65
N LEU A 20 -19.87 -13.06 13.73
CA LEU A 20 -20.19 -12.94 12.31
C LEU A 20 -20.09 -14.32 11.62
N LEU A 21 -19.18 -15.18 12.05
CA LEU A 21 -19.17 -16.60 11.66
C LEU A 21 -20.34 -17.39 12.27
N ARG A 22 -20.87 -16.95 13.42
CA ARG A 22 -22.09 -17.55 14.03
C ARG A 22 -23.40 -17.07 13.40
N ARG A 23 -23.46 -15.86 12.81
CA ARG A 23 -24.71 -15.26 12.29
C ARG A 23 -24.84 -15.21 10.77
N ARG A 24 -23.80 -15.45 9.98
CA ARG A 24 -23.90 -15.56 8.51
C ARG A 24 -23.69 -17.01 8.05
N GLY A 25 -24.78 -17.77 7.97
CA GLY A 25 -24.87 -18.92 7.06
C GLY A 25 -24.84 -20.34 7.66
N LEU A 26 -25.09 -20.54 8.97
CA LEU A 26 -25.19 -21.89 9.56
C LEU A 26 -26.58 -22.23 10.14
N SER A 27 -27.62 -21.48 9.76
CA SER A 27 -29.00 -21.84 10.09
C SER A 27 -29.68 -22.52 8.91
N ALA A 28 -29.89 -23.83 9.06
CA ALA A 28 -30.79 -24.70 8.29
C ALA A 28 -30.73 -24.56 6.76
N ALA A 29 -29.75 -25.22 6.13
CA ALA A 29 -29.90 -25.64 4.74
C ALA A 29 -30.98 -26.74 4.71
N SER A 30 -32.19 -26.35 4.33
CA SER A 30 -33.25 -27.26 3.93
C SER A 30 -32.76 -28.10 2.76
N ALA A 31 -33.16 -29.38 2.76
CA ALA A 31 -32.74 -30.39 1.79
C ALA A 31 -33.00 -29.95 0.34
N ALA A 32 -31.93 -29.54 -0.35
CA ALA A 32 -31.89 -29.44 -1.80
C ALA A 32 -31.31 -30.76 -2.37
N PRO A 33 -31.72 -31.19 -3.58
CA PRO A 33 -31.35 -32.49 -4.12
C PRO A 33 -29.85 -32.59 -4.31
N ALA A 34 -29.28 -33.79 -4.10
CA ALA A 34 -27.85 -34.06 -4.12
C ALA A 34 -27.19 -33.56 -5.42
N SER A 35 -26.64 -32.35 -5.38
CA SER A 35 -25.82 -31.82 -6.46
C SER A 35 -24.57 -32.69 -6.58
N SER A 36 -24.33 -33.23 -7.77
CA SER A 36 -23.08 -33.95 -8.06
C SER A 36 -21.89 -33.06 -7.72
N ILE A 37 -20.84 -33.62 -7.12
CA ILE A 37 -19.60 -32.91 -6.75
C ILE A 37 -19.08 -32.09 -7.94
N THR A 38 -19.20 -32.63 -9.15
CA THR A 38 -18.83 -31.97 -10.41
C THR A 38 -19.54 -30.64 -10.63
N SER A 39 -20.86 -30.57 -10.38
CA SER A 39 -21.61 -29.31 -10.56
C SER A 39 -21.27 -28.27 -9.50
N VAL A 40 -20.95 -28.72 -8.28
CA VAL A 40 -20.43 -27.84 -7.22
C VAL A 40 -19.07 -27.28 -7.63
N LEU A 41 -18.14 -28.10 -8.12
CA LEU A 41 -16.82 -27.63 -8.54
C LEU A 41 -16.89 -26.66 -9.73
N GLU A 42 -17.73 -26.94 -10.73
CA GLU A 42 -17.97 -26.05 -11.88
C GLU A 42 -18.49 -24.67 -11.46
N LYS A 43 -19.43 -24.62 -10.50
CA LYS A 43 -19.95 -23.35 -9.95
C LYS A 43 -18.86 -22.44 -9.38
N TYR A 44 -17.75 -23.00 -8.92
CA TYR A 44 -16.60 -22.27 -8.39
C TYR A 44 -15.40 -22.23 -9.35
N GLY A 45 -15.56 -22.70 -10.59
CA GLY A 45 -14.51 -22.69 -11.63
C GLY A 45 -13.35 -23.65 -11.35
N LEU A 46 -13.61 -24.77 -10.66
CA LEU A 46 -12.63 -25.80 -10.33
C LEU A 46 -12.76 -27.01 -11.26
N PRO A 47 -11.65 -27.69 -11.62
CA PRO A 47 -11.72 -28.90 -12.42
C PRO A 47 -12.36 -30.05 -11.61
N PRO A 48 -13.05 -31.01 -12.28
CA PRO A 48 -13.70 -32.13 -11.61
C PRO A 48 -12.73 -33.06 -10.85
N THR A 49 -11.44 -32.99 -11.16
CA THR A 49 -10.36 -33.74 -10.48
C THR A 49 -9.90 -33.08 -9.17
N ALA A 50 -10.42 -31.90 -8.82
CA ALA A 50 -9.96 -31.13 -7.67
C ALA A 50 -10.34 -31.72 -6.30
N ALA A 51 -11.38 -32.55 -6.25
CA ALA A 51 -11.83 -33.22 -5.03
C ALA A 51 -11.81 -34.73 -5.20
N ALA A 52 -11.64 -35.47 -4.10
CA ALA A 52 -11.75 -36.91 -4.11
C ALA A 52 -13.16 -37.33 -4.59
N PRO A 53 -13.29 -38.39 -5.41
CA PRO A 53 -14.58 -38.85 -5.93
C PRO A 53 -15.55 -39.33 -4.82
N SER A 54 -15.02 -39.62 -3.62
CA SER A 54 -15.79 -39.99 -2.42
C SER A 54 -16.16 -38.80 -1.51
N ALA A 55 -15.78 -37.57 -1.87
CA ALA A 55 -16.00 -36.39 -1.02
C ALA A 55 -17.49 -36.01 -0.92
N ASN A 56 -17.93 -35.58 0.26
CA ASN A 56 -19.32 -35.13 0.42
C ASN A 56 -19.53 -33.77 -0.27
N ALA A 57 -20.35 -33.72 -1.32
CA ALA A 57 -20.65 -32.50 -2.09
C ALA A 57 -21.09 -31.31 -1.22
N ALA A 58 -21.93 -31.55 -0.20
CA ALA A 58 -22.42 -30.51 0.69
C ALA A 58 -21.35 -30.02 1.68
N ALA A 59 -20.38 -30.86 2.04
CA ALA A 59 -19.23 -30.43 2.85
C ALA A 59 -18.28 -29.56 2.01
N VAL A 60 -17.98 -30.00 0.79
CA VAL A 60 -17.14 -29.26 -0.17
C VAL A 60 -17.77 -27.91 -0.53
N GLU A 61 -19.08 -27.84 -0.77
CA GLU A 61 -19.75 -26.57 -1.06
C GLU A 61 -19.68 -25.59 0.13
N ARG A 62 -19.85 -26.08 1.36
CA ARG A 62 -19.70 -25.25 2.57
C ARG A 62 -18.28 -24.69 2.70
N GLN A 63 -17.28 -25.52 2.45
CA GLN A 63 -15.87 -25.10 2.50
C GLN A 63 -15.53 -24.10 1.39
N LEU A 64 -16.01 -24.31 0.17
CA LEU A 64 -15.84 -23.36 -0.94
C LEU A 64 -16.52 -22.02 -0.67
N CYS A 65 -17.73 -22.04 -0.11
CA CYS A 65 -18.43 -20.83 0.31
C CYS A 65 -17.62 -20.08 1.38
N PHE A 66 -17.10 -20.79 2.38
CA PHE A 66 -16.23 -20.22 3.41
C PHE A 66 -14.97 -19.57 2.82
N LEU A 67 -14.24 -20.25 1.93
CA LEU A 67 -13.04 -19.69 1.30
C LEU A 67 -13.36 -18.46 0.42
N LYS A 68 -14.53 -18.43 -0.20
CA LYS A 68 -15.00 -17.25 -0.96
C LYS A 68 -15.33 -16.07 -0.05
N VAL A 69 -15.99 -16.32 1.10
CA VAL A 69 -16.25 -15.30 2.13
C VAL A 69 -14.96 -14.79 2.76
N LEU A 70 -13.97 -15.66 2.93
CA LEU A 70 -12.63 -15.30 3.42
C LEU A 70 -11.85 -14.43 2.42
N GLY A 71 -12.31 -14.32 1.17
CA GLY A 71 -11.72 -13.45 0.15
C GLY A 71 -10.51 -14.07 -0.56
N VAL A 72 -10.45 -15.40 -0.70
CA VAL A 72 -9.34 -16.05 -1.41
C VAL A 72 -9.40 -15.71 -2.91
N PRO A 73 -8.39 -15.01 -3.47
CA PRO A 73 -8.49 -14.43 -4.81
C PRO A 73 -8.44 -15.46 -5.95
N ASN A 74 -7.74 -16.59 -5.75
CA ASN A 74 -7.64 -17.66 -6.74
C ASN A 74 -7.77 -19.03 -6.05
N LEU A 75 -9.01 -19.52 -5.98
CA LEU A 75 -9.34 -20.80 -5.36
C LEU A 75 -8.69 -21.99 -6.09
N ALA A 76 -8.65 -21.97 -7.42
CA ALA A 76 -8.04 -23.05 -8.21
C ALA A 76 -6.56 -23.25 -7.86
N SER A 77 -5.78 -22.17 -7.79
CA SER A 77 -4.37 -22.24 -7.39
C SER A 77 -4.20 -22.62 -5.92
N ALA A 78 -5.12 -22.23 -5.03
CA ALA A 78 -5.07 -22.62 -3.63
C ALA A 78 -5.30 -24.14 -3.46
N VAL A 79 -6.35 -24.67 -4.10
CA VAL A 79 -6.67 -26.10 -4.10
C VAL A 79 -5.58 -26.93 -4.77
N GLN A 80 -4.98 -26.43 -5.86
CA GLN A 80 -3.85 -27.11 -6.50
C GLN A 80 -2.64 -27.25 -5.55
N ARG A 81 -2.40 -26.26 -4.69
CA ARG A 81 -1.30 -26.29 -3.70
C ARG A 81 -1.59 -27.17 -2.49
N ASP A 82 -2.87 -27.33 -2.15
CA ASP A 82 -3.33 -28.14 -1.04
C ASP A 82 -4.69 -28.77 -1.39
N PRO A 83 -4.70 -29.95 -2.02
CA PRO A 83 -5.95 -30.61 -2.40
C PRO A 83 -6.85 -30.94 -1.20
N GLN A 84 -6.25 -31.18 -0.03
CA GLN A 84 -6.99 -31.45 1.21
C GLN A 84 -7.77 -30.23 1.71
N LEU A 85 -7.49 -29.02 1.21
CA LEU A 85 -8.18 -27.79 1.57
C LEU A 85 -9.71 -27.90 1.44
N LEU A 86 -10.19 -28.66 0.44
CA LEU A 86 -11.62 -28.86 0.16
C LEU A 86 -12.31 -29.82 1.14
N GLU A 87 -11.55 -30.69 1.79
CA GLU A 87 -12.07 -31.71 2.71
C GLU A 87 -12.14 -31.20 4.16
N ARG A 88 -11.56 -30.02 4.44
CA ARG A 88 -11.51 -29.43 5.78
C ARG A 88 -12.86 -28.83 6.18
N ASP A 89 -13.22 -29.01 7.45
CA ASP A 89 -14.35 -28.30 8.05
C ASP A 89 -13.98 -26.81 8.28
N PRO A 90 -14.76 -25.85 7.77
CA PRO A 90 -14.59 -24.42 8.06
C PRO A 90 -14.44 -24.11 9.56
N ARG A 91 -15.12 -24.86 10.43
CA ARG A 91 -15.10 -24.63 11.88
C ARG A 91 -13.73 -24.89 12.49
N ALA A 92 -12.99 -25.86 11.94
CA ALA A 92 -11.64 -26.18 12.41
C ALA A 92 -10.63 -25.06 12.09
N SER A 93 -10.95 -24.15 11.16
CA SER A 93 -10.10 -23.02 10.79
C SER A 93 -10.32 -21.76 11.65
N ALA A 94 -11.33 -21.75 12.52
CA ALA A 94 -11.63 -20.62 13.41
C ALA A 94 -10.44 -20.18 14.30
N PRO A 95 -9.75 -21.07 15.04
CA PRO A 95 -8.63 -20.65 15.89
C PRO A 95 -7.47 -20.04 15.09
N HIS A 96 -7.21 -20.54 13.87
CA HIS A 96 -6.19 -19.98 12.97
C HIS A 96 -6.56 -18.56 12.55
N ILE A 97 -7.81 -18.35 12.16
CA ILE A 97 -8.32 -17.04 11.78
C ILE A 97 -8.25 -16.06 12.95
N ASP A 98 -8.75 -16.45 14.11
CA ASP A 98 -8.76 -15.60 15.31
C ASP A 98 -7.34 -15.20 15.71
N TYR A 99 -6.40 -16.14 15.62
CA TYR A 99 -5.01 -15.84 15.90
C TYR A 99 -4.39 -14.88 14.88
N LEU A 100 -4.60 -15.10 13.57
CA LEU A 100 -4.13 -14.18 12.53
C LEU A 100 -4.72 -12.76 12.70
N LEU A 101 -6.00 -12.66 13.04
CA LEU A 101 -6.66 -11.39 13.38
C LEU A 101 -6.02 -10.74 14.62
N SER A 102 -5.66 -11.54 15.64
CA SER A 102 -4.98 -11.05 16.85
C SER A 102 -3.60 -10.47 16.57
N LEU A 103 -2.93 -10.92 15.50
CA LEU A 103 -1.66 -10.35 15.02
C LEU A 103 -1.84 -9.04 14.24
N GLY A 104 -3.07 -8.60 14.01
CA GLY A 104 -3.41 -7.37 13.29
C GLY A 104 -3.54 -7.56 11.78
N ILE A 105 -3.63 -8.80 11.29
CA ILE A 105 -3.82 -9.11 9.87
C ILE A 105 -5.30 -8.97 9.54
N ALA A 106 -5.66 -7.98 8.72
CA ALA A 106 -7.07 -7.73 8.38
C ALA A 106 -7.57 -8.57 7.21
N ASP A 107 -6.70 -8.89 6.24
CA ASP A 107 -7.07 -9.59 5.01
C ASP A 107 -6.37 -10.97 4.94
N ILE A 108 -7.11 -12.02 5.28
CA ILE A 108 -6.60 -13.39 5.40
C ILE A 108 -6.68 -14.15 4.08
N GLY A 109 -7.60 -13.78 3.19
CA GLY A 109 -7.81 -14.45 1.89
C GLY A 109 -6.54 -14.57 1.04
N PRO A 110 -5.77 -13.48 0.84
CA PRO A 110 -4.50 -13.53 0.10
C PRO A 110 -3.39 -14.36 0.77
N ILE A 111 -3.46 -14.56 2.09
CA ILE A 111 -2.52 -15.43 2.83
C ILE A 111 -2.86 -16.89 2.55
N VAL A 112 -4.14 -17.27 2.72
CA VAL A 112 -4.63 -18.63 2.44
C VAL A 112 -4.44 -19.00 0.96
N GLY A 113 -4.66 -18.05 0.05
CA GLY A 113 -4.40 -18.28 -1.38
C GLY A 113 -2.94 -18.63 -1.70
N ARG A 114 -1.97 -18.07 -0.95
CA ARG A 114 -0.54 -18.34 -1.13
C ARG A 114 -0.06 -19.56 -0.35
N CYS A 115 -0.61 -19.81 0.83
CA CYS A 115 -0.27 -20.94 1.69
C CYS A 115 -1.54 -21.45 2.41
N PRO A 116 -2.31 -22.35 1.79
CA PRO A 116 -3.54 -22.87 2.39
C PRO A 116 -3.31 -23.61 3.71
N GLN A 117 -2.11 -24.19 3.88
CA GLN A 117 -1.67 -24.91 5.08
C GLN A 117 -1.59 -24.01 6.33
N VAL A 118 -1.72 -22.68 6.19
CA VAL A 118 -1.90 -21.80 7.36
C VAL A 118 -3.17 -22.11 8.15
N LEU A 119 -4.18 -22.72 7.50
CA LEU A 119 -5.41 -23.19 8.14
C LEU A 119 -5.25 -24.60 8.75
N SER A 120 -4.05 -25.16 8.70
CA SER A 120 -3.75 -26.51 9.16
C SER A 120 -2.68 -26.59 10.23
N CYS A 121 -1.94 -25.52 10.47
CA CYS A 121 -0.89 -25.53 11.47
C CYS A 121 -1.45 -25.65 12.90
N ASP A 122 -0.65 -26.13 13.83
CA ASP A 122 -1.00 -26.01 15.23
C ASP A 122 -0.80 -24.57 15.69
N VAL A 123 -1.90 -23.87 15.96
CA VAL A 123 -1.85 -22.48 16.39
C VAL A 123 -1.31 -22.38 17.80
N ASN A 124 -1.83 -23.22 18.69
CA ASN A 124 -1.69 -23.09 20.15
C ASN A 124 -0.25 -23.34 20.59
N ASP A 125 0.38 -24.38 20.06
CA ASP A 125 1.71 -24.79 20.52
C ASP A 125 2.82 -24.33 19.56
N ASP A 126 2.58 -24.35 18.26
CA ASP A 126 3.63 -24.13 17.27
C ASP A 126 3.69 -22.68 16.74
N LEU A 127 2.58 -22.17 16.20
CA LEU A 127 2.57 -20.82 15.62
C LEU A 127 2.78 -19.73 16.69
N HIS A 128 2.17 -19.89 17.86
CA HIS A 128 2.41 -19.01 19.02
C HIS A 128 3.90 -18.98 19.41
N ARG A 129 4.55 -20.14 19.50
CA ARG A 129 5.98 -20.28 19.82
C ARG A 129 6.84 -19.59 18.76
N LYS A 130 6.57 -19.83 17.48
CA LYS A 130 7.26 -19.20 16.35
C LYS A 130 7.17 -17.67 16.39
N VAL A 131 5.97 -17.13 16.63
CA VAL A 131 5.78 -15.67 16.75
C VAL A 131 6.49 -15.11 17.99
N ALA A 132 6.52 -15.84 19.11
CA ALA A 132 7.28 -15.44 20.29
C ALA A 132 8.79 -15.36 20.00
N ILE A 133 9.34 -16.32 19.24
CA ILE A 133 10.73 -16.28 18.77
C ILE A 133 10.98 -15.02 17.93
N LEU A 134 10.11 -14.68 16.97
CA LEU A 134 10.26 -13.45 16.18
C LEU A 134 10.29 -12.19 17.05
N ARG A 135 9.40 -12.10 18.06
CA ARG A 135 9.39 -10.96 18.99
C ARG A 135 10.69 -10.89 19.80
N ALA A 136 11.19 -12.03 20.28
CA ALA A 136 12.46 -12.11 21.00
C ALA A 136 13.66 -11.71 20.13
N LEU A 137 13.59 -11.95 18.82
CA LEU A 137 14.59 -11.51 17.84
C LEU A 137 14.46 -10.01 17.47
N GLY A 138 13.50 -9.28 18.04
CA GLY A 138 13.31 -7.84 17.81
C GLY A 138 12.38 -7.50 16.65
N VAL A 139 11.63 -8.46 16.11
CA VAL A 139 10.64 -8.22 15.04
C VAL A 139 9.43 -7.50 15.63
N ARG A 140 9.32 -6.18 15.38
CA ARG A 140 8.22 -5.35 15.90
C ARG A 140 6.87 -5.60 15.24
N GLN A 141 6.84 -5.84 13.92
CA GLN A 141 5.61 -5.99 13.14
C GLN A 141 5.39 -7.46 12.75
N THR A 142 5.19 -8.34 13.75
CA THR A 142 5.03 -9.78 13.50
C THR A 142 3.84 -10.12 12.61
N GLY A 143 2.73 -9.38 12.69
CA GLY A 143 1.59 -9.55 11.78
C GLY A 143 1.98 -9.33 10.32
N ARG A 144 2.68 -8.22 10.03
CA ARG A 144 3.19 -7.91 8.69
C ARG A 144 4.24 -8.92 8.21
N PHE A 145 5.03 -9.47 9.13
CA PHE A 145 5.97 -10.55 8.81
C PHE A 145 5.22 -11.80 8.31
N VAL A 146 4.24 -12.27 9.08
CA VAL A 146 3.42 -13.46 8.75
C VAL A 146 2.61 -13.22 7.47
N GLU A 147 2.06 -12.03 7.29
CA GLU A 147 1.35 -11.65 6.06
C GLU A 147 2.24 -11.73 4.82
N ASN A 148 3.51 -11.31 4.91
CA ASN A 148 4.43 -11.36 3.78
C ASN A 148 5.08 -12.73 3.59
N CYS A 149 5.23 -13.52 4.65
CA CYS A 149 5.75 -14.89 4.63
C CYS A 149 4.75 -15.87 5.27
N PRO A 150 3.66 -16.23 4.58
CA PRO A 150 2.68 -17.15 5.13
C PRO A 150 3.24 -18.58 5.29
N ARG A 151 4.27 -18.92 4.50
CA ARG A 151 5.03 -20.18 4.67
C ARG A 151 5.70 -20.30 6.04
N PHE A 152 5.89 -19.19 6.77
CA PHE A 152 6.39 -19.23 8.13
C PHE A 152 5.61 -20.18 9.05
N ALA A 153 4.30 -20.32 8.82
CA ALA A 153 3.46 -21.21 9.61
C ALA A 153 3.88 -22.70 9.50
N ILE A 154 4.43 -23.12 8.36
CA ILE A 154 4.77 -24.53 8.10
C ILE A 154 6.24 -24.88 8.33
N LEU A 155 7.10 -23.90 8.61
CA LEU A 155 8.55 -24.14 8.80
C LEU A 155 8.83 -24.87 10.11
N ASP A 156 9.85 -25.71 10.16
CA ASP A 156 10.29 -26.28 11.43
C ASP A 156 11.23 -25.32 12.19
N VAL A 157 11.03 -25.18 13.50
CA VAL A 157 11.84 -24.25 14.31
C VAL A 157 13.31 -24.69 14.36
N GLU A 158 13.56 -25.99 14.43
CA GLU A 158 14.89 -26.57 14.64
C GLU A 158 15.64 -26.74 13.33
N ALA A 159 14.98 -27.27 12.31
CA ALA A 159 15.57 -27.56 11.01
C ALA A 159 15.63 -26.33 10.09
N ASP A 160 14.57 -25.50 10.05
CA ASP A 160 14.46 -24.41 9.06
C ASP A 160 14.83 -23.03 9.60
N MET A 161 14.60 -22.77 10.90
CA MET A 161 14.80 -21.44 11.49
C MET A 161 16.13 -21.30 12.23
N ARG A 162 16.42 -22.22 13.17
CA ARG A 162 17.60 -22.13 14.05
C ARG A 162 18.93 -21.91 13.31
N PRO A 163 19.26 -22.66 12.23
CA PRO A 163 20.57 -22.52 11.58
C PRO A 163 20.80 -21.11 11.02
N SER A 164 19.77 -20.51 10.42
CA SER A 164 19.85 -19.13 9.89
C SER A 164 19.91 -18.09 11.01
N ILE A 165 19.23 -18.31 12.14
CA ILE A 165 19.25 -17.41 13.30
C ILE A 165 20.63 -17.39 13.93
N GLU A 166 21.22 -18.55 14.19
CA GLU A 166 22.56 -18.69 14.78
C GLU A 166 23.61 -18.04 13.89
N TYR A 167 23.56 -18.30 12.59
CA TYR A 167 24.46 -17.67 11.63
C TYR A 167 24.33 -16.14 11.64
N LEU A 168 23.12 -15.59 11.53
CA LEU A 168 22.94 -14.13 11.52
C LEU A 168 23.33 -13.48 12.86
N ARG A 169 23.18 -14.18 13.99
CA ARG A 169 23.64 -13.71 15.31
C ARG A 169 25.16 -13.69 15.44
N SER A 170 25.87 -14.54 14.70
CA SER A 170 27.35 -14.51 14.65
C SER A 170 27.90 -13.25 14.00
N ILE A 171 27.09 -12.52 13.22
CA ILE A 171 27.48 -11.27 12.58
C ILE A 171 27.35 -10.14 13.62
N GLU A 172 28.48 -9.71 14.17
CA GLU A 172 28.54 -8.69 15.21
C GLU A 172 27.88 -7.36 14.78
N GLY A 173 27.01 -6.82 15.64
CA GLY A 173 26.34 -5.54 15.43
C GLY A 173 25.17 -5.57 14.43
N LEU A 174 24.77 -6.75 13.92
CA LEU A 174 23.63 -6.86 13.01
C LEU A 174 22.29 -6.74 13.76
N ASP A 175 21.43 -5.84 13.29
CA ASP A 175 20.04 -5.74 13.78
C ASP A 175 19.18 -6.82 13.11
N LEU A 176 19.09 -8.00 13.75
CA LEU A 176 18.30 -9.13 13.24
C LEU A 176 16.82 -8.75 13.06
N GLY A 177 16.23 -8.01 14.00
CA GLY A 177 14.84 -7.60 13.93
C GLY A 177 14.54 -6.79 12.68
N LYS A 178 15.43 -5.86 12.31
CA LYS A 178 15.32 -5.09 11.06
C LYS A 178 15.48 -5.97 9.82
N VAL A 179 16.48 -6.86 9.80
CA VAL A 179 16.73 -7.76 8.66
C VAL A 179 15.52 -8.67 8.41
N LEU A 180 14.97 -9.27 9.47
CA LEU A 180 13.81 -10.16 9.39
C LEU A 180 12.54 -9.44 8.94
N ASN A 181 12.27 -8.22 9.42
CA ASN A 181 11.12 -7.44 8.98
C ASN A 181 11.17 -7.09 7.48
N GLU A 182 12.37 -6.81 6.94
CA GLU A 182 12.56 -6.48 5.52
C GLU A 182 12.62 -7.72 4.62
N LEU A 183 13.03 -8.88 5.15
CA LEU A 183 13.22 -10.13 4.40
C LEU A 183 12.51 -11.34 4.99
N PRO A 184 11.17 -11.31 5.11
CA PRO A 184 10.45 -12.39 5.76
C PRO A 184 10.54 -13.73 5.00
N ASN A 185 10.69 -13.72 3.66
CA ASN A 185 10.73 -14.92 2.83
C ASN A 185 12.15 -15.46 2.52
N ALA A 186 13.20 -14.68 2.77
CA ALA A 186 14.54 -15.01 2.27
C ALA A 186 15.46 -15.63 3.34
N VAL A 187 15.10 -15.50 4.63
CA VAL A 187 15.98 -15.89 5.74
C VAL A 187 15.76 -17.34 6.19
N PHE A 188 14.52 -17.81 6.23
CA PHE A 188 14.18 -19.13 6.78
C PHE A 188 13.82 -20.16 5.70
N GLY A 189 14.14 -21.44 5.99
CA GLY A 189 13.88 -22.59 5.14
C GLY A 189 15.15 -23.35 4.72
N ALA A 190 14.94 -24.57 4.21
CA ALA A 190 16.01 -25.42 3.70
C ALA A 190 16.98 -24.69 2.76
N GLY A 191 18.28 -24.84 3.03
CA GLY A 191 19.36 -24.26 2.24
C GLY A 191 19.53 -22.73 2.35
N ARG A 192 18.68 -22.01 3.10
CA ARG A 192 18.81 -20.55 3.25
C ARG A 192 20.07 -20.14 3.99
N LYS A 193 20.44 -20.84 5.06
CA LYS A 193 21.71 -20.61 5.77
C LYS A 193 22.91 -20.62 4.82
N ALA A 194 23.07 -21.68 4.03
CA ALA A 194 24.18 -21.82 3.10
C ALA A 194 24.23 -20.67 2.06
N ARG A 195 23.06 -20.22 1.59
CA ARG A 195 22.97 -19.05 0.69
C ARG A 195 23.38 -17.74 1.37
N LEU A 196 22.98 -17.54 2.63
CA LEU A 196 23.39 -16.39 3.43
C LEU A 196 24.90 -16.39 3.64
N GLU A 197 25.47 -17.54 4.03
CA GLU A 197 26.90 -17.76 4.21
C GLU A 197 27.69 -17.47 2.94
N ALA A 198 27.30 -18.07 1.81
CA ALA A 198 27.97 -17.85 0.53
C ALA A 198 27.96 -16.36 0.13
N THR A 199 26.83 -15.67 0.35
CA THR A 199 26.71 -14.25 0.02
C THR A 199 27.59 -13.38 0.92
N VAL A 200 27.63 -13.66 2.23
CA VAL A 200 28.46 -12.90 3.18
C VAL A 200 29.95 -13.17 2.94
N ASN A 201 30.34 -14.42 2.71
CA ASN A 201 31.73 -14.78 2.42
C ASN A 201 32.19 -14.09 1.13
N TYR A 202 31.37 -14.10 0.08
CA TYR A 202 31.65 -13.35 -1.14
C TYR A 202 31.85 -11.84 -0.91
N LEU A 203 31.02 -11.23 -0.05
CA LEU A 203 31.15 -9.80 0.26
C LEU A 203 32.44 -9.48 1.06
N VAL A 204 32.82 -10.35 1.99
CA VAL A 204 34.00 -10.12 2.83
C VAL A 204 35.28 -10.47 2.10
N GLU A 205 35.32 -11.61 1.40
CA GLU A 205 36.54 -12.16 0.80
C GLU A 205 36.76 -11.62 -0.63
N GLU A 206 35.76 -11.70 -1.51
CA GLU A 206 35.93 -11.30 -2.91
C GLU A 206 35.66 -9.81 -3.18
N CYS A 207 34.75 -9.21 -2.39
CA CYS A 207 34.45 -7.77 -2.48
C CYS A 207 35.22 -6.94 -1.45
N ALA A 208 36.05 -7.56 -0.60
CA ALA A 208 36.88 -6.89 0.40
C ALA A 208 36.11 -5.93 1.34
N VAL A 209 34.83 -6.21 1.63
CA VAL A 209 34.03 -5.39 2.55
C VAL A 209 34.51 -5.65 4.00
N PRO A 210 34.89 -4.61 4.77
CA PRO A 210 35.36 -4.80 6.14
C PRO A 210 34.28 -5.41 7.04
N ARG A 211 34.62 -6.46 7.81
CA ARG A 211 33.69 -7.16 8.72
C ARG A 211 32.96 -6.22 9.69
N HIS A 212 33.68 -5.25 10.28
CA HIS A 212 33.08 -4.27 11.21
C HIS A 212 32.06 -3.32 10.55
N ARG A 213 32.06 -3.17 9.21
CA ARG A 213 31.06 -2.37 8.47
C ARG A 213 29.95 -3.21 7.85
N LEU A 214 30.15 -4.52 7.74
CA LEU A 214 29.21 -5.45 7.13
C LEU A 214 27.82 -5.32 7.74
N ALA A 215 27.71 -5.34 9.08
CA ALA A 215 26.43 -5.22 9.76
C ALA A 215 25.68 -3.91 9.43
N LYS A 216 26.39 -2.78 9.40
CA LYS A 216 25.81 -1.47 9.06
C LYS A 216 25.41 -1.39 7.59
N MET A 217 26.15 -2.04 6.69
CA MET A 217 25.84 -2.15 5.27
C MET A 217 24.57 -2.99 5.06
N LEU A 218 24.53 -4.19 5.65
CA LEU A 218 23.38 -5.10 5.59
C LEU A 218 22.13 -4.47 6.21
N ALA A 219 22.26 -3.76 7.34
CA ALA A 219 21.15 -3.03 7.94
C ALA A 219 20.62 -1.88 7.05
N ARG A 220 21.43 -1.34 6.12
CA ARG A 220 21.02 -0.28 5.18
C ARG A 220 20.26 -0.85 3.98
N TRP A 221 20.58 -2.07 3.57
CA TRP A 221 19.85 -2.78 2.52
C TRP A 221 19.88 -4.31 2.72
N PRO A 222 19.01 -4.84 3.60
CA PRO A 222 18.99 -6.27 3.90
C PRO A 222 18.76 -7.14 2.68
N ALA A 223 17.94 -6.65 1.73
CA ALA A 223 17.58 -7.33 0.48
C ALA A 223 18.75 -7.79 -0.39
N LEU A 224 19.97 -7.32 -0.14
CA LEU A 224 21.18 -7.90 -0.72
C LEU A 224 21.29 -9.41 -0.47
N LEU A 225 20.95 -9.86 0.74
CA LEU A 225 21.03 -11.28 1.16
C LEU A 225 20.04 -12.19 0.43
N ALA A 226 18.96 -11.62 -0.13
CA ALA A 226 17.96 -12.37 -0.87
C ALA A 226 18.32 -12.54 -2.35
N ARG A 227 19.34 -11.85 -2.85
CA ARG A 227 19.73 -11.89 -4.27
C ARG A 227 20.45 -13.19 -4.61
N ASP A 228 20.48 -13.51 -5.89
CA ASP A 228 21.20 -14.69 -6.38
C ASP A 228 22.69 -14.36 -6.50
N LEU A 229 23.54 -15.20 -5.94
CA LEU A 229 24.98 -14.93 -5.91
C LEU A 229 25.61 -15.08 -7.30
N GLU A 230 25.36 -16.22 -7.96
CA GLU A 230 26.00 -16.58 -9.23
C GLU A 230 25.34 -15.86 -10.41
N ALA A 231 24.01 -15.86 -10.47
CA ALA A 231 23.30 -15.32 -11.62
C ALA A 231 23.17 -13.78 -11.60
N ASP A 232 23.33 -13.15 -10.42
CA ASP A 232 23.02 -11.72 -10.27
C ASP A 232 24.12 -10.88 -9.61
N LEU A 233 24.67 -11.28 -8.45
CA LEU A 233 25.65 -10.46 -7.73
C LEU A 233 27.04 -10.49 -8.40
N LYS A 234 27.59 -11.69 -8.66
CA LYS A 234 28.92 -11.85 -9.25
C LYS A 234 29.10 -11.11 -10.59
N PRO A 235 28.18 -11.22 -11.57
CA PRO A 235 28.30 -10.49 -12.83
C PRO A 235 28.31 -8.97 -12.65
N LYS A 236 27.53 -8.44 -11.69
CA LYS A 236 27.47 -6.99 -11.42
C LYS A 236 28.75 -6.47 -10.78
N VAL A 237 29.31 -7.21 -9.82
CA VAL A 237 30.55 -6.81 -9.16
C VAL A 237 31.73 -6.93 -10.13
N ALA A 238 31.79 -7.99 -10.94
CA ALA A 238 32.80 -8.14 -12.00
C ALA A 238 32.75 -6.95 -12.98
N TRP A 239 31.54 -6.55 -13.39
CA TRP A 239 31.37 -5.38 -14.24
C TRP A 239 31.75 -4.07 -13.52
N LEU A 240 31.43 -3.89 -12.23
CA LEU A 240 31.87 -2.70 -11.49
C LEU A 240 33.41 -2.61 -11.42
N LYS A 241 34.09 -3.75 -11.27
CA LYS A 241 35.56 -3.83 -11.32
C LYS A 241 36.10 -3.48 -12.71
N SER A 242 35.39 -3.86 -13.79
CA SER A 242 35.83 -3.54 -15.17
C SER A 242 35.62 -2.07 -15.58
N VAL A 243 34.81 -1.32 -14.84
CA VAL A 243 34.44 0.08 -15.14
C VAL A 243 35.54 1.09 -14.75
N GLY A 244 36.63 0.64 -14.14
CA GLY A 244 37.76 1.49 -13.75
C GLY A 244 37.52 2.28 -12.46
N LEU A 245 36.66 1.76 -11.58
CA LEU A 245 36.54 2.26 -10.21
C LEU A 245 37.79 1.88 -9.42
N THR A 246 38.32 2.81 -8.61
CA THR A 246 39.53 2.53 -7.81
C THR A 246 39.22 1.68 -6.58
N SER A 247 38.08 1.94 -5.92
CA SER A 247 37.62 1.16 -4.77
C SER A 247 36.16 0.72 -4.93
N VAL A 248 35.94 -0.46 -5.52
CA VAL A 248 34.61 -1.06 -5.67
C VAL A 248 34.01 -1.44 -4.31
N GLU A 249 34.85 -1.88 -3.38
CA GLU A 249 34.51 -2.20 -1.99
C GLU A 249 33.84 -1.01 -1.29
N HIS A 250 34.36 0.21 -1.51
CA HIS A 250 33.82 1.42 -0.91
C HIS A 250 32.47 1.84 -1.52
N VAL A 251 32.32 1.63 -2.83
CA VAL A 251 31.05 1.86 -3.54
C VAL A 251 29.95 0.94 -3.00
N ILE A 252 30.25 -0.35 -2.84
CA ILE A 252 29.32 -1.35 -2.32
C ILE A 252 29.01 -1.08 -0.84
N GLU A 253 30.01 -0.78 -0.01
CA GLU A 253 29.83 -0.48 1.42
C GLU A 253 28.95 0.76 1.64
N ARG A 254 29.24 1.86 0.93
CA ARG A 254 28.48 3.11 1.09
C ARG A 254 27.06 2.99 0.56
N ASN A 255 26.88 2.33 -0.58
CA ASN A 255 25.59 2.25 -1.23
C ASN A 255 25.34 0.87 -1.88
N PRO A 256 25.02 -0.16 -1.07
CA PRO A 256 24.84 -1.51 -1.57
C PRO A 256 23.66 -1.61 -2.56
N ARG A 257 22.71 -0.66 -2.50
CA ARG A 257 21.57 -0.55 -3.43
C ARG A 257 21.95 -0.41 -4.91
N VAL A 258 23.20 -0.06 -5.24
CA VAL A 258 23.70 -0.10 -6.62
C VAL A 258 23.50 -1.46 -7.28
N LEU A 259 23.60 -2.54 -6.50
CA LEU A 259 23.41 -3.91 -6.98
C LEU A 259 21.93 -4.29 -7.16
N GLY A 260 21.00 -3.41 -6.82
CA GLY A 260 19.56 -3.67 -6.90
C GLY A 260 18.99 -3.66 -8.31
N SER A 261 19.55 -2.83 -9.22
CA SER A 261 19.13 -2.79 -10.62
C SER A 261 19.69 -3.96 -11.43
N SER A 262 19.02 -4.30 -12.54
CA SER A 262 19.56 -5.28 -13.51
C SER A 262 20.86 -4.78 -14.13
N LEU A 263 21.75 -5.71 -14.49
CA LEU A 263 23.05 -5.39 -15.08
C LEU A 263 22.94 -4.51 -16.35
N PRO A 264 22.04 -4.77 -17.31
CA PRO A 264 21.90 -3.90 -18.50
C PRO A 264 21.44 -2.48 -18.14
N THR A 265 20.57 -2.35 -17.14
CA THR A 265 20.10 -1.05 -16.66
C THR A 265 21.23 -0.27 -15.99
N LEU A 266 22.07 -0.95 -15.20
CA LEU A 266 23.22 -0.35 -14.54
C LEU A 266 24.27 0.12 -15.57
N GLN A 267 24.54 -0.71 -16.57
CA GLN A 267 25.40 -0.40 -17.71
C GLN A 267 24.91 0.82 -18.49
N ALA A 268 23.61 0.88 -18.82
CA ALA A 268 23.03 2.01 -19.53
C ALA A 268 23.13 3.32 -18.74
N LYS A 269 22.95 3.28 -17.41
CA LYS A 269 23.12 4.45 -16.54
C LYS A 269 24.57 4.92 -16.48
N HIS A 270 25.50 3.98 -16.33
CA HIS A 270 26.92 4.29 -16.33
C HIS A 270 27.35 4.90 -17.66
N ALA A 271 27.03 4.24 -18.78
CA ALA A 271 27.32 4.74 -20.12
C ALA A 271 26.74 6.15 -20.32
N PHE A 272 25.48 6.39 -19.92
CA PHE A 272 24.90 7.72 -20.00
C PHE A 272 25.68 8.77 -19.19
N LEU A 273 26.10 8.45 -17.97
CA LEU A 273 26.84 9.39 -17.12
C LEU A 273 28.24 9.69 -17.67
N THR A 274 28.95 8.68 -18.17
CA THR A 274 30.35 8.83 -18.61
C THR A 274 30.47 9.27 -20.06
N THR A 275 29.67 8.74 -20.99
CA THR A 275 29.77 9.05 -22.42
C THR A 275 28.93 10.26 -22.80
N VAL A 276 27.67 10.31 -22.35
CA VAL A 276 26.73 11.39 -22.74
C VAL A 276 26.88 12.61 -21.85
N TRP A 277 26.87 12.42 -20.53
CA TRP A 277 26.99 13.52 -19.56
C TRP A 277 28.45 13.81 -19.16
N LYS A 278 29.42 13.10 -19.76
CA LYS A 278 30.87 13.34 -19.63
C LYS A 278 31.35 13.50 -18.17
N ARG A 279 30.77 12.72 -17.25
CA ARG A 279 31.18 12.67 -15.85
C ARG A 279 32.32 11.70 -15.65
N SER A 280 33.22 12.01 -14.73
CA SER A 280 34.33 11.12 -14.40
C SER A 280 33.88 9.95 -13.54
N VAL A 281 34.55 8.80 -13.70
CA VAL A 281 34.30 7.60 -12.88
C VAL A 281 34.58 7.87 -11.40
N SER A 282 35.58 8.70 -11.08
CA SER A 282 35.87 9.11 -9.69
C SER A 282 34.71 9.88 -9.04
N GLU A 283 33.92 10.65 -9.81
CA GLU A 283 32.73 11.33 -9.28
C GLU A 283 31.61 10.33 -8.94
N LEU A 284 31.53 9.22 -9.69
CA LEU A 284 30.61 8.12 -9.41
C LEU A 284 31.04 7.36 -8.15
N GLU A 285 32.34 7.21 -7.91
CA GLU A 285 32.89 6.58 -6.70
C GLU A 285 32.58 7.39 -5.44
N VAL A 286 32.68 8.72 -5.52
CA VAL A 286 32.33 9.62 -4.40
C VAL A 286 30.81 9.64 -4.16
N PHE A 287 30.00 9.54 -5.23
CA PHE A 287 28.54 9.57 -5.16
C PHE A 287 27.89 8.38 -5.89
N PRO A 288 27.99 7.16 -5.33
CA PRO A 288 27.51 5.94 -5.98
C PRO A 288 25.98 5.87 -6.06
N GLN A 289 25.28 6.71 -5.27
CA GLN A 289 23.83 6.87 -5.37
C GLN A 289 23.39 7.40 -6.76
N SER A 290 24.27 8.04 -7.52
CA SER A 290 24.00 8.45 -8.92
C SER A 290 23.44 7.31 -9.78
N LEU A 291 23.96 6.09 -9.60
CA LEU A 291 23.55 4.89 -10.35
C LEU A 291 22.21 4.29 -9.86
N THR A 292 21.69 4.74 -8.73
CA THR A 292 20.38 4.29 -8.22
C THR A 292 19.21 5.07 -8.82
N TYR A 293 19.44 6.29 -9.30
CA TYR A 293 18.41 7.07 -9.99
C TYR A 293 17.95 6.39 -11.29
N SER A 294 16.72 6.68 -11.71
CA SER A 294 16.22 6.19 -13.01
C SER A 294 16.94 6.89 -14.16
N LEU A 295 17.14 6.18 -15.27
CA LEU A 295 17.78 6.74 -16.45
C LEU A 295 17.00 7.93 -17.02
N ALA A 296 15.66 7.88 -16.93
CA ALA A 296 14.78 8.98 -17.30
C ALA A 296 15.04 10.25 -16.45
N TYR A 297 15.23 10.10 -15.14
CA TYR A 297 15.55 11.22 -14.26
C TYR A 297 16.92 11.82 -14.60
N LEU A 298 17.94 10.98 -14.83
CA LEU A 298 19.27 11.44 -15.24
C LEU A 298 19.21 12.23 -16.56
N ARG A 299 18.48 11.72 -17.56
CA ARG A 299 18.25 12.40 -18.85
C ARG A 299 17.53 13.73 -18.68
N LYS A 300 16.49 13.78 -17.85
CA LYS A 300 15.76 15.03 -17.55
C LYS A 300 16.70 16.10 -16.99
N ARG A 301 17.54 15.73 -16.02
CA ARG A 301 18.51 16.64 -15.38
C ARG A 301 19.58 17.12 -16.34
N HIS A 302 20.15 16.20 -17.10
CA HIS A 302 21.16 16.50 -18.12
C HIS A 302 20.60 17.40 -19.23
N GLY A 303 19.42 17.06 -19.76
CA GLY A 303 18.74 17.84 -20.80
C GLY A 303 18.46 19.28 -20.36
N PHE A 304 18.00 19.47 -19.12
CA PHE A 304 17.82 20.80 -18.54
C PHE A 304 19.14 21.58 -18.49
N LEU A 305 20.24 20.97 -18.04
CA LEU A 305 21.55 21.62 -17.98
C LEU A 305 22.08 22.00 -19.37
N LYS A 306 21.86 21.12 -20.35
CA LYS A 306 22.27 21.33 -21.74
C LYS A 306 21.51 22.52 -22.35
N LEU A 307 20.19 22.60 -22.14
CA LEU A 307 19.37 23.71 -22.61
C LEU A 307 19.81 25.07 -22.04
N HIS A 308 20.28 25.09 -20.79
CA HIS A 308 20.76 26.30 -20.13
C HIS A 308 22.27 26.54 -20.27
N GLY A 309 22.98 25.82 -21.15
CA GLY A 309 24.42 26.01 -21.37
C GLY A 309 25.29 25.76 -20.14
N ARG A 310 24.81 24.95 -19.18
CA ARG A 310 25.47 24.62 -17.91
C ARG A 310 25.88 23.16 -17.81
N GLU A 311 26.01 22.51 -18.96
CA GLU A 311 26.56 21.16 -19.06
C GLU A 311 27.98 21.13 -18.46
N GLY A 312 28.26 20.12 -17.63
CA GLY A 312 29.54 20.00 -16.91
C GLY A 312 29.70 20.87 -15.65
N LYS A 313 28.85 21.86 -15.40
CA LYS A 313 28.95 22.69 -14.18
C LYS A 313 28.33 21.99 -12.96
N GLY A 314 29.03 22.08 -11.82
CA GLY A 314 28.57 21.57 -10.53
C GLY A 314 28.79 20.08 -10.31
N ARG A 315 28.91 19.71 -9.03
CA ARG A 315 29.11 18.32 -8.58
C ARG A 315 27.81 17.51 -8.67
N LEU A 316 27.89 16.27 -9.12
CA LEU A 316 26.77 15.37 -9.39
C LEU A 316 25.88 15.16 -8.16
N HIS A 317 26.46 15.02 -6.97
CA HIS A 317 25.69 14.88 -5.73
C HIS A 317 24.77 16.08 -5.46
N ARG A 318 25.21 17.30 -5.79
CA ARG A 318 24.42 18.53 -5.60
C ARG A 318 23.32 18.63 -6.65
N LEU A 319 23.63 18.26 -7.88
CA LEU A 319 22.70 18.31 -9.01
C LEU A 319 21.56 17.31 -8.85
N LEU A 320 21.86 16.08 -8.41
CA LEU A 320 20.85 15.00 -8.37
C LEU A 320 20.02 14.99 -7.08
N ARG A 321 20.59 15.39 -5.94
CA ARG A 321 19.91 15.38 -4.63
C ARG A 321 18.97 16.56 -4.41
N THR A 322 19.14 17.65 -5.16
CA THR A 322 18.30 18.84 -5.02
C THR A 322 16.94 18.60 -5.67
N ALA A 323 15.83 18.93 -4.99
CA ALA A 323 14.49 18.83 -5.59
C ALA A 323 14.36 19.61 -6.91
N ASP A 324 13.52 19.16 -7.84
CA ASP A 324 13.37 19.72 -9.20
C ASP A 324 13.19 21.24 -9.19
N VAL A 325 12.30 21.76 -8.34
CA VAL A 325 12.00 23.20 -8.21
C VAL A 325 13.21 24.00 -7.73
N LEU A 326 13.88 23.54 -6.67
CA LEU A 326 15.04 24.23 -6.11
C LEU A 326 16.24 24.19 -7.05
N PHE A 327 16.38 23.09 -7.79
CA PHE A 327 17.42 22.96 -8.80
C PHE A 327 17.18 23.97 -9.92
N ALA A 328 15.96 24.04 -10.46
CA ALA A 328 15.61 25.01 -11.50
C ALA A 328 15.82 26.44 -11.01
N LYS A 329 15.33 26.77 -9.81
CA LYS A 329 15.51 28.09 -9.18
C LYS A 329 16.99 28.49 -9.04
N LYS A 330 17.83 27.60 -8.49
CA LYS A 330 19.25 27.86 -8.29
C LYS A 330 20.05 27.99 -9.59
N LEU A 331 19.59 27.36 -10.67
CA LEU A 331 20.33 27.33 -11.93
C LEU A 331 19.87 28.36 -12.95
N ALA A 332 18.57 28.63 -13.02
CA ALA A 332 17.99 29.56 -13.98
C ALA A 332 18.03 31.02 -13.48
N GLY A 333 18.06 31.26 -12.17
CA GLY A 333 17.85 32.62 -11.64
C GLY A 333 16.45 33.17 -11.92
N VAL A 334 15.52 32.32 -12.38
CA VAL A 334 14.16 32.65 -12.80
C VAL A 334 13.16 32.22 -11.72
N ASP A 335 12.14 33.06 -11.49
CA ASP A 335 11.02 32.82 -10.59
C ASP A 335 10.25 31.53 -10.99
N PRO A 336 9.77 30.71 -10.02
CA PRO A 336 9.32 29.34 -10.26
C PRO A 336 7.98 29.23 -11.01
N THR A 337 7.41 30.34 -11.47
CA THR A 337 6.19 30.42 -12.28
C THR A 337 6.44 30.27 -13.78
N LEU A 338 7.70 30.33 -14.25
CA LEU A 338 8.03 30.41 -15.69
C LEU A 338 8.52 29.09 -16.34
N VAL A 339 8.58 27.97 -15.61
CA VAL A 339 8.98 26.69 -16.22
C VAL A 339 7.76 25.99 -16.83
N VAL A 340 7.40 26.40 -18.03
CA VAL A 340 6.48 25.67 -18.91
C VAL A 340 7.23 24.46 -19.50
N THR A 341 6.70 23.27 -19.28
CA THR A 341 7.15 22.03 -19.94
C THR A 341 6.96 22.15 -21.46
N PRO A 342 7.97 21.94 -22.31
CA PRO A 342 7.71 21.66 -23.71
C PRO A 342 7.24 20.21 -23.81
N GLY A 343 5.92 20.06 -23.91
CA GLY A 343 5.27 18.81 -24.27
C GLY A 343 5.29 18.63 -25.78
N LEU A 344 5.73 17.44 -26.18
CA LEU A 344 5.41 16.74 -27.43
C LEU A 344 5.83 17.34 -28.78
N ALA A 345 6.70 16.58 -29.42
CA ALA A 345 6.91 16.59 -30.85
C ALA A 345 5.62 16.27 -31.62
N THR A 346 5.32 17.10 -32.61
CA THR A 346 4.69 16.67 -33.87
C THR A 346 5.56 17.18 -35.03
N LYS A 347 5.84 16.28 -35.97
CA LYS A 347 6.68 16.45 -37.15
C LYS A 347 6.09 17.44 -38.17
N THR A 348 6.93 17.73 -39.18
CA THR A 348 6.70 18.38 -40.50
C THR A 348 6.47 19.88 -40.42
N GLY A 349 7.25 20.75 -41.05
CA GLY A 349 7.93 20.68 -42.34
C GLY A 349 7.81 22.09 -42.96
N LYS A 350 8.92 22.63 -43.50
CA LYS A 350 9.04 23.78 -44.40
C LYS A 350 8.13 25.01 -44.17
N ASP A 351 8.73 26.09 -43.67
CA ASP A 351 8.92 27.35 -44.43
C ASP A 351 9.45 28.43 -43.48
N ALA A 352 10.58 29.03 -43.84
CA ALA A 352 11.03 30.29 -43.25
C ALA A 352 10.41 31.44 -44.06
N PRO A 353 10.03 32.55 -43.40
CA PRO A 353 10.70 33.78 -43.80
C PRO A 353 11.10 34.70 -42.63
N THR A 354 12.08 35.51 -42.98
CA THR A 354 12.66 36.69 -42.32
C THR A 354 11.66 37.80 -41.97
N GLY A 355 11.87 38.50 -40.85
CA GLY A 355 11.32 39.86 -40.65
C GLY A 355 11.06 40.31 -39.20
N GLU A 356 11.88 41.26 -38.73
CA GLU A 356 11.69 42.25 -37.64
C GLU A 356 11.62 41.85 -36.14
N PRO A 357 12.21 42.69 -35.25
CA PRO A 357 12.21 42.46 -33.79
C PRO A 357 10.87 42.85 -33.17
N VAL A 358 10.07 41.84 -32.79
CA VAL A 358 8.82 42.02 -32.06
C VAL A 358 9.10 42.52 -30.63
N VAL A 359 8.71 43.76 -30.34
CA VAL A 359 8.61 44.28 -28.96
C VAL A 359 7.55 43.44 -28.23
N PRO A 360 7.86 42.79 -27.08
CA PRO A 360 6.89 41.92 -26.43
C PRO A 360 5.72 42.74 -25.89
N GLU A 361 4.55 42.50 -26.47
CA GLU A 361 3.27 43.01 -26.00
C GLU A 361 3.06 42.59 -24.53
N ARG A 362 2.84 43.57 -23.66
CA ARG A 362 2.54 43.32 -22.23
C ARG A 362 1.13 42.76 -22.12
N VAL A 363 1.00 41.45 -22.27
CA VAL A 363 -0.24 40.73 -21.97
C VAL A 363 -0.57 40.91 -20.48
N PRO A 364 -1.79 41.32 -20.10
CA PRO A 364 -2.20 41.42 -18.71
C PRO A 364 -2.06 40.05 -18.03
N LEU A 365 -1.30 40.00 -16.94
CA LEU A 365 -1.12 38.75 -16.17
C LEU A 365 -2.46 38.32 -15.56
N PRO A 366 -2.86 37.04 -15.71
CA PRO A 366 -3.99 36.51 -14.98
C PRO A 366 -3.70 36.58 -13.47
N SER A 367 -4.65 37.13 -12.72
CA SER A 367 -4.64 37.16 -11.26
C SER A 367 -4.39 35.76 -10.70
N SER A 368 -3.61 35.70 -9.62
CA SER A 368 -3.11 34.49 -8.98
C SER A 368 -4.23 33.50 -8.59
N ASP A 369 -4.58 32.60 -9.50
CA ASP A 369 -5.34 31.40 -9.14
C ASP A 369 -4.39 30.37 -8.55
N ALA A 370 -4.57 30.14 -7.25
CA ALA A 370 -3.86 29.15 -6.48
C ALA A 370 -4.09 27.75 -7.07
N PHE A 371 -3.18 27.25 -7.93
CA PHE A 371 -3.01 25.84 -8.37
C PHE A 371 -4.25 24.95 -8.12
N TYR A 372 -5.37 25.29 -8.76
CA TYR A 372 -6.58 24.51 -8.73
C TYR A 372 -6.32 23.26 -9.57
N ARG A 373 -6.47 22.08 -8.97
CA ARG A 373 -6.24 20.80 -9.64
C ARG A 373 -7.59 20.15 -9.96
N PRO A 374 -8.20 20.47 -11.11
CA PRO A 374 -9.54 20.00 -11.46
C PRO A 374 -9.61 18.47 -11.56
N ASP A 375 -8.49 17.81 -11.85
CA ASP A 375 -8.37 16.35 -11.85
C ASP A 375 -8.68 15.73 -10.47
N ILE A 376 -8.23 16.38 -9.40
CA ILE A 376 -8.47 15.92 -8.03
C ILE A 376 -9.95 16.09 -7.64
N ASP A 377 -10.55 17.21 -8.02
CA ASP A 377 -11.96 17.45 -7.73
C ASP A 377 -12.88 16.55 -8.57
N GLY A 378 -12.48 16.21 -9.80
CA GLY A 378 -13.14 15.17 -10.61
C GLY A 378 -13.12 13.80 -9.94
N LEU A 379 -11.98 13.38 -9.39
CA LEU A 379 -11.90 12.12 -8.63
C LEU A 379 -12.78 12.12 -7.37
N ARG A 380 -12.89 13.27 -6.69
CA ARG A 380 -13.81 13.41 -5.54
C ARG A 380 -15.27 13.33 -5.98
N ALA A 381 -15.62 13.92 -7.12
CA ALA A 381 -16.97 13.84 -7.68
C ALA A 381 -17.34 12.39 -8.04
N LEU A 382 -16.43 11.64 -8.67
CA LEU A 382 -16.63 10.22 -8.97
C LEU A 382 -16.80 9.39 -7.70
N ALA A 383 -15.99 9.66 -6.67
CA ALA A 383 -16.07 8.96 -5.39
C ALA A 383 -17.43 9.19 -4.70
N VAL A 384 -17.94 10.43 -4.70
CA VAL A 384 -19.29 10.74 -4.18
C VAL A 384 -20.38 10.12 -5.05
N GLY A 385 -20.24 10.17 -6.38
CA GLY A 385 -21.19 9.55 -7.31
C GLY A 385 -21.34 8.04 -7.08
N ALA A 386 -20.23 7.33 -6.85
CA ALA A 386 -20.25 5.92 -6.52
C ALA A 386 -21.02 5.63 -5.21
N VAL A 387 -20.88 6.50 -4.21
CA VAL A 387 -21.62 6.39 -2.94
C VAL A 387 -23.11 6.65 -3.14
N ILE A 388 -23.48 7.66 -3.94
CA ILE A 388 -24.88 7.96 -4.24
C ILE A 388 -25.53 6.78 -4.95
N VAL A 389 -24.92 6.24 -6.01
CA VAL A 389 -25.44 5.10 -6.77
C VAL A 389 -25.63 3.88 -5.86
N TYR A 390 -24.68 3.63 -4.96
CA TYR A 390 -24.78 2.53 -3.99
C TYR A 390 -25.97 2.69 -3.02
N HIS A 391 -26.33 3.91 -2.64
CA HIS A 391 -27.49 4.18 -1.77
C HIS A 391 -28.83 4.16 -2.52
N LEU A 392 -28.83 4.31 -3.85
CA LEU A 392 -30.03 4.15 -4.68
C LEU A 392 -30.43 2.67 -4.79
N ASP A 393 -29.49 1.82 -5.20
CA ASP A 393 -29.59 0.37 -5.06
C ASP A 393 -28.18 -0.22 -5.04
N SER A 394 -27.88 -0.98 -3.98
CA SER A 394 -26.61 -1.70 -3.82
C SER A 394 -26.26 -2.63 -4.99
N LYS A 395 -27.25 -3.04 -5.80
CA LYS A 395 -27.07 -3.87 -7.00
C LYS A 395 -26.48 -3.11 -8.19
N TYR A 396 -26.71 -1.80 -8.32
CA TYR A 396 -26.22 -1.02 -9.46
C TYR A 396 -24.71 -0.81 -9.42
N LEU A 397 -24.14 -0.69 -8.22
CA LEU A 397 -22.70 -0.57 -8.04
C LEU A 397 -22.25 -1.29 -6.75
N PRO A 398 -22.15 -2.63 -6.76
CA PRO A 398 -21.68 -3.39 -5.61
C PRO A 398 -20.24 -2.99 -5.30
N GLY A 399 -20.03 -2.32 -4.16
CA GLY A 399 -18.73 -1.74 -3.79
C GLY A 399 -18.67 -0.22 -3.83
N GLY A 400 -19.74 0.49 -4.22
CA GLY A 400 -19.75 1.95 -4.27
C GLY A 400 -19.49 2.64 -2.92
N PHE A 401 -19.66 1.94 -1.79
CA PHE A 401 -19.27 2.41 -0.46
C PHE A 401 -17.77 2.74 -0.32
N VAL A 402 -16.90 2.11 -1.14
CA VAL A 402 -15.45 2.40 -1.19
C VAL A 402 -15.19 3.85 -1.61
N GLY A 403 -16.14 4.49 -2.29
CA GLY A 403 -16.08 5.91 -2.62
C GLY A 403 -15.91 6.82 -1.38
N VAL A 404 -16.43 6.41 -0.21
CA VAL A 404 -16.23 7.16 1.05
C VAL A 404 -14.74 7.22 1.43
N ASP A 405 -14.06 6.07 1.39
CA ASP A 405 -12.63 5.97 1.74
C ASP A 405 -11.77 6.77 0.75
N ILE A 406 -12.06 6.63 -0.56
CA ILE A 406 -11.36 7.37 -1.62
C ILE A 406 -11.54 8.88 -1.42
N PHE A 407 -12.76 9.34 -1.15
CA PHE A 407 -13.04 10.76 -0.93
C PHE A 407 -12.27 11.32 0.27
N PHE A 408 -12.19 10.57 1.37
CA PHE A 408 -11.46 11.01 2.57
C PHE A 408 -9.95 11.03 2.36
N VAL A 409 -9.37 10.02 1.70
CA VAL A 409 -7.93 9.99 1.38
C VAL A 409 -7.55 11.17 0.49
N ILE A 410 -8.33 11.44 -0.56
CA ILE A 410 -8.07 12.57 -1.46
C ILE A 410 -8.24 13.90 -0.73
N SER A 411 -9.27 14.04 0.11
CA SER A 411 -9.48 15.25 0.92
C SER A 411 -8.32 15.48 1.90
N GLY A 412 -7.80 14.42 2.52
CA GLY A 412 -6.62 14.48 3.40
C GLY A 412 -5.37 14.95 2.65
N TYR A 413 -5.15 14.44 1.44
CA TYR A 413 -4.06 14.90 0.56
C TYR A 413 -4.17 16.40 0.24
N VAL A 414 -5.35 16.88 -0.15
CA VAL A 414 -5.56 18.31 -0.50
C VAL A 414 -5.34 19.21 0.71
N VAL A 415 -5.83 18.82 1.89
CA VAL A 415 -5.65 19.57 3.14
C VAL A 415 -4.16 19.61 3.54
N ALA A 416 -3.48 18.47 3.52
CA ALA A 416 -2.05 18.40 3.84
C ALA A 416 -1.20 19.21 2.84
N ALA A 417 -1.51 19.14 1.54
CA ALA A 417 -0.86 19.94 0.51
C ALA A 417 -1.11 21.45 0.69
N SER A 418 -2.31 21.84 1.16
CA SER A 418 -2.63 23.23 1.50
C SER A 418 -1.85 23.73 2.72
N LEU A 419 -1.63 22.88 3.72
CA LEU A 419 -0.84 23.20 4.91
C LEU A 419 0.65 23.43 4.58
N LEU A 420 1.25 22.55 3.76
CA LEU A 420 2.66 22.63 3.36
C LEU A 420 3.01 23.89 2.54
N ARG A 421 2.00 24.58 1.99
CA ARG A 421 2.18 25.77 1.14
C ARG A 421 2.16 27.09 1.91
N LYS A 422 1.82 27.10 3.20
CA LYS A 422 1.78 28.31 4.04
C LYS A 422 2.67 28.16 5.28
N PRO A 423 4.00 28.31 5.15
CA PRO A 423 4.94 28.05 6.23
C PRO A 423 4.94 29.10 7.36
N SER A 424 4.21 30.21 7.24
CA SER A 424 4.24 31.35 8.19
C SER A 424 3.03 31.46 9.12
N MET A 425 2.09 30.50 9.13
CA MET A 425 0.91 30.53 10.01
C MET A 425 1.04 29.52 11.15
N THR A 426 0.52 29.86 12.32
CA THR A 426 0.37 28.88 13.41
C THR A 426 -0.71 27.85 13.06
N ALA A 427 -0.61 26.64 13.64
CA ALA A 427 -1.57 25.57 13.36
C ALA A 427 -3.02 25.99 13.71
N SER A 428 -3.21 26.72 14.82
CA SER A 428 -4.51 27.22 15.28
C SER A 428 -5.14 28.19 14.28
N GLU A 429 -4.38 29.15 13.76
CA GLU A 429 -4.85 30.11 12.75
C GLU A 429 -5.22 29.42 11.44
N TYR A 430 -4.43 28.43 11.01
CA TYR A 430 -4.75 27.64 9.83
C TYR A 430 -6.05 26.87 10.00
N PHE A 431 -6.21 26.14 11.10
CA PHE A 431 -7.42 25.36 11.37
C PHE A 431 -8.65 26.26 11.53
N ALA A 432 -8.55 27.37 12.28
CA ALA A 432 -9.63 28.34 12.42
C ALA A 432 -10.06 28.90 11.06
N GLY A 433 -9.10 29.34 10.23
CA GLY A 433 -9.40 29.81 8.88
C GLY A 433 -9.96 28.72 7.96
N PHE A 434 -9.48 27.48 8.09
CA PHE A 434 -9.96 26.32 7.33
C PHE A 434 -11.42 26.00 7.66
N PHE A 435 -11.76 25.87 8.95
CA PHE A 435 -13.12 25.61 9.39
C PHE A 435 -14.05 26.78 9.10
N ALA A 436 -13.60 28.03 9.24
CA ALA A 436 -14.39 29.21 8.90
C ALA A 436 -14.79 29.24 7.41
N ARG A 437 -13.83 28.99 6.50
CA ARG A 437 -14.13 28.90 5.05
C ARG A 437 -15.05 27.74 4.74
N ARG A 438 -14.89 26.61 5.44
CA ARG A 438 -15.72 25.43 5.25
C ARG A 438 -17.16 25.64 5.75
N ALA A 439 -17.33 26.32 6.89
CA ALA A 439 -18.62 26.71 7.43
C ALA A 439 -19.34 27.68 6.48
N LYS A 440 -18.67 28.74 6.01
CA LYS A 440 -19.23 29.69 5.04
C LYS A 440 -19.71 29.04 3.73
N ARG A 441 -19.08 27.93 3.33
CA ARG A 441 -19.45 27.18 2.12
C ARG A 441 -20.54 26.14 2.33
N LEU A 442 -20.53 25.40 3.45
CA LEU A 442 -21.39 24.24 3.65
C LEU A 442 -22.63 24.53 4.51
N ALA A 443 -22.53 25.43 5.49
CA ALA A 443 -23.62 25.73 6.42
C ALA A 443 -24.88 26.27 5.73
N PRO A 444 -24.81 27.15 4.70
CA PRO A 444 -26.01 27.65 4.02
C PRO A 444 -26.81 26.52 3.37
N ALA A 445 -26.14 25.66 2.60
CA ALA A 445 -26.78 24.54 1.91
C ALA A 445 -27.37 23.53 2.91
N LEU A 446 -26.62 23.20 3.97
CA LEU A 446 -27.10 22.31 5.03
C LEU A 446 -28.35 22.88 5.72
N SER A 447 -28.34 24.17 6.06
CA SER A 447 -29.46 24.82 6.75
C SER A 447 -30.73 24.82 5.90
N VAL A 448 -30.60 25.12 4.60
CA VAL A 448 -31.71 25.07 3.65
C VAL A 448 -32.27 23.66 3.55
N VAL A 449 -31.42 22.64 3.39
CA VAL A 449 -31.87 21.24 3.28
C VAL A 449 -32.57 20.79 4.54
N VAL A 450 -32.00 21.02 5.72
CA VAL A 450 -32.60 20.64 7.01
C VAL A 450 -33.94 21.37 7.23
N PHE A 451 -34.01 22.65 6.89
CA PHE A 451 -35.25 23.42 7.01
C PHE A 451 -36.34 22.89 6.08
N VAL A 452 -36.01 22.69 4.79
CA VAL A 452 -36.97 22.19 3.80
C VAL A 452 -37.44 20.79 4.15
N THR A 453 -36.55 19.89 4.57
CA THR A 453 -36.96 18.53 4.95
C THR A 453 -37.77 18.52 6.23
N ALA A 454 -37.43 19.34 7.24
CA ALA A 454 -38.22 19.47 8.46
C ALA A 454 -39.61 20.06 8.19
N PHE A 455 -39.70 21.05 7.30
CA PHE A 455 -40.95 21.65 6.86
C PHE A 455 -41.83 20.66 6.09
N LEU A 456 -41.25 19.92 5.15
CA LEU A 456 -41.96 18.88 4.40
C LEU A 456 -42.44 17.76 5.33
N LEU A 457 -41.62 17.32 6.29
CA LEU A 457 -42.03 16.35 7.30
C LEU A 457 -43.21 16.85 8.12
N ALA A 458 -43.19 18.12 8.54
CA ALA A 458 -44.30 18.73 9.30
C ALA A 458 -45.61 18.83 8.50
N MET A 459 -45.53 18.97 7.16
CA MET A 459 -46.71 19.10 6.28
C MET A 459 -47.25 17.75 5.79
N LEU A 460 -46.37 16.80 5.51
CA LEU A 460 -46.73 15.53 4.84
C LEU A 460 -46.92 14.37 5.83
N VAL A 461 -46.34 14.45 7.04
CA VAL A 461 -46.39 13.35 8.02
C VAL A 461 -47.32 13.72 9.18
N PRO A 462 -48.36 12.91 9.47
CA PRO A 462 -49.26 13.15 10.59
C PRO A 462 -48.54 13.15 11.95
N PRO A 463 -48.91 14.05 12.89
CA PRO A 463 -48.19 14.25 14.16
C PRO A 463 -48.28 13.09 15.17
N TYR A 464 -49.08 12.06 14.90
CA TYR A 464 -49.19 10.88 15.79
C TYR A 464 -48.10 9.82 15.56
N VAL A 465 -47.19 10.03 14.58
CA VAL A 465 -46.11 9.09 14.29
C VAL A 465 -45.06 9.15 15.41
N PRO A 466 -44.83 8.07 16.18
CA PRO A 466 -44.00 8.09 17.40
C PRO A 466 -42.51 8.42 17.22
N SER A 467 -42.04 8.59 15.98
CA SER A 467 -40.63 8.80 15.63
C SER A 467 -40.30 10.21 15.15
N LEU A 468 -41.28 11.13 15.06
CA LEU A 468 -41.07 12.49 14.55
C LEU A 468 -40.06 13.30 15.38
N ASP A 469 -40.11 13.20 16.71
CA ASP A 469 -39.19 13.89 17.61
C ASP A 469 -37.72 13.50 17.37
N GLU A 470 -37.49 12.25 16.96
CA GLU A 470 -36.16 11.74 16.65
C GLU A 470 -35.62 12.32 15.33
N TYR A 471 -36.50 12.53 14.34
CA TYR A 471 -36.14 13.17 13.08
C TYR A 471 -35.82 14.66 13.26
N TYR A 472 -36.58 15.39 14.07
CA TYR A 472 -36.27 16.78 14.40
C TYR A 472 -34.98 16.90 15.22
N THR A 473 -34.79 16.03 16.22
CA THR A 473 -33.57 16.01 17.04
C THR A 473 -32.35 15.68 16.20
N SER A 474 -32.43 14.69 15.30
CA SER A 474 -31.32 14.35 14.41
C SER A 474 -31.01 15.47 13.41
N GLY A 475 -32.03 16.18 12.89
CA GLY A 475 -31.85 17.38 12.07
C GLY A 475 -31.15 18.53 12.81
N LEU A 476 -31.55 18.81 14.05
CA LEU A 476 -30.91 19.82 14.89
C LEU A 476 -29.45 19.47 15.21
N VAL A 477 -29.18 18.20 15.55
CA VAL A 477 -27.82 17.73 15.82
C VAL A 477 -26.96 17.69 14.55
N ALA A 478 -27.58 17.49 13.38
CA ALA A 478 -26.89 17.60 12.09
C ALA A 478 -26.42 19.04 11.78
N LEU A 479 -27.17 20.07 12.17
CA LEU A 479 -26.75 21.48 12.02
C LEU A 479 -25.48 21.79 12.83
N ALA A 480 -25.31 21.14 13.98
CA ALA A 480 -24.09 21.21 14.79
C ALA A 480 -22.96 20.28 14.29
N GLY A 481 -23.17 19.52 13.20
CA GLY A 481 -22.22 18.54 12.69
C GLY A 481 -22.09 17.28 13.56
N GLY A 482 -23.00 17.07 14.51
CA GLY A 482 -22.97 16.00 15.50
C GLY A 482 -23.78 14.75 15.14
N ALA A 483 -24.43 14.69 13.98
CA ALA A 483 -25.36 13.60 13.64
C ALA A 483 -24.74 12.20 13.78
N ASN A 484 -23.49 12.01 13.34
CA ASN A 484 -22.80 10.72 13.48
C ASN A 484 -22.51 10.34 14.95
N VAL A 485 -22.32 11.32 15.82
CA VAL A 485 -22.14 11.10 17.27
C VAL A 485 -23.47 10.75 17.90
N TYR A 486 -24.55 11.46 17.53
CA TYR A 486 -25.91 11.17 17.95
C TYR A 486 -26.31 9.73 17.62
N TYR A 487 -26.08 9.27 16.39
CA TYR A 487 -26.36 7.87 16.01
C TYR A 487 -25.41 6.84 16.63
N CYS A 488 -24.19 7.23 17.01
CA CYS A 488 -23.22 6.31 17.62
C CYS A 488 -23.51 6.05 19.11
N PHE A 489 -24.09 7.02 19.80
CA PHE A 489 -24.35 6.95 21.25
C PHE A 489 -25.83 6.91 21.62
N GLY A 490 -26.74 7.20 20.68
CA GLY A 490 -28.16 6.96 20.83
C GLY A 490 -28.45 5.46 20.83
N THR A 491 -29.16 4.97 21.84
CA THR A 491 -29.64 3.59 21.95
C THR A 491 -30.76 3.34 20.93
N HIS A 492 -30.40 3.19 19.65
CA HIS A 492 -31.33 2.79 18.60
C HIS A 492 -31.13 1.31 18.30
N GLU A 493 -31.77 0.44 19.09
CA GLU A 493 -31.62 -1.01 18.97
C GLU A 493 -32.28 -1.62 17.71
N ASP A 494 -33.23 -0.97 17.03
CA ASP A 494 -34.05 -1.67 16.01
C ASP A 494 -34.23 -0.96 14.66
N ARG A 495 -33.16 -0.65 13.92
CA ARG A 495 -33.30 -0.10 12.55
C ARG A 495 -32.42 -0.71 11.45
N ALA A 496 -32.03 -1.97 11.60
CA ALA A 496 -31.55 -2.75 10.45
C ALA A 496 -32.69 -3.32 9.57
N THR A 497 -33.96 -3.10 9.95
CA THR A 497 -35.15 -3.52 9.20
C THR A 497 -36.09 -2.34 8.99
N ALA A 498 -35.82 -1.53 7.96
CA ALA A 498 -36.83 -0.65 7.38
C ALA A 498 -36.88 -0.81 5.86
N PRO A 499 -37.50 -1.89 5.35
CA PRO A 499 -38.20 -1.86 4.08
C PRO A 499 -39.68 -2.14 4.36
N ALA A 500 -40.43 -1.15 4.88
CA ALA A 500 -41.86 -1.35 5.13
C ALA A 500 -42.76 -0.13 4.88
N LEU A 501 -42.22 1.06 4.60
CA LEU A 501 -43.06 2.26 4.38
C LEU A 501 -43.16 2.71 2.91
N PHE A 502 -42.51 2.02 1.97
CA PHE A 502 -42.61 2.35 0.53
C PHE A 502 -43.14 1.22 -0.37
N ASN A 503 -43.59 0.09 0.20
CA ASN A 503 -44.23 -0.99 -0.55
C ASN A 503 -45.71 -1.12 -0.16
N ALA A 504 -46.47 -0.03 -0.35
CA ALA A 504 -47.92 -0.05 -0.29
C ALA A 504 -48.50 0.80 -1.44
N SER A 505 -48.40 0.24 -2.65
CA SER A 505 -49.33 0.43 -3.79
C SER A 505 -48.82 -0.39 -4.97
#